data_AF-A0A1V5IBQ7-F1
#
_entry.id   AF-A0A1V5IBQ7-F1
#
_cell.length_a   1.000
_cell.length_b   1.000
_cell.length_c   1.000
_cell.angle_alpha   90.00
_cell.angle_beta   90.00
_cell.angle_gamma   90.00
#
_symmetry.space_group_name_H-M   'P 1'
#
loop_
_entity.id
_entity.type
_entity.pdbx_description
1 polymer ?
#
loop_
_entity_poly.entity_id
_entity_poly.type
_entity_poly.pdbx_seq_one_letter_code
_entity_poly.pdbx_strand_id
1 'polypeptide(L)'
;MDSPGYQQLVLGNWGDPAATVFPWDQFVARVRPVPEYVVASLIHNAPQRTVQVTASRLDPTYQIGARTGDEAATGPQPLLPIMDREIDVANFSLEGMLTSIFQPVEGHLVAGIDCGASDDPTEILLWETRGQLARCVARLQLKRFDYPAQRTAVRVLDRLFRPSHGWGLDATGVGSALEHLLREGEQGWTLDGRVTGYVFNARVPDRNPETGETIEDPATGRARQVSAKELATRLLEMRIQRARIEFPADPAFLAQFPNHTAEIGSSGARVFRNTADHIVDASRVAMLRLFDLEHGDGAVAPVLFQVPRGLGRRPAMEAFA
;
A
#
# COMPACT_ATOMS: atom_id res chain seq x y z
N MET A 1 5.19 18.31 28.02
CA MET A 1 4.41 19.15 27.08
C MET A 1 3.55 18.18 26.30
N ASP A 2 2.24 18.19 26.57
CA ASP A 2 1.28 17.31 25.92
C ASP A 2 1.23 17.63 24.43
N SER A 3 1.68 16.69 23.61
CA SER A 3 1.40 16.76 22.17
C SER A 3 -0.12 16.71 22.04
N PRO A 4 -0.76 17.62 21.30
CA PRO A 4 -2.19 17.50 21.06
C PRO A 4 -2.46 16.10 20.50
N GLY A 5 -3.44 15.40 21.08
CA GLY A 5 -3.81 14.04 20.69
C GLY A 5 -4.16 13.96 19.20
N TYR A 6 -4.31 12.74 18.69
CA TYR A 6 -4.80 12.51 17.32
C TYR A 6 -6.03 13.39 17.03
N GLN A 7 -5.99 14.14 15.92
CA GLN A 7 -7.11 14.93 15.45
C GLN A 7 -7.68 14.30 14.19
N GLN A 8 -8.93 13.84 14.26
CA GLN A 8 -9.66 13.46 13.06
C GLN A 8 -9.92 14.73 12.24
N LEU A 9 -9.61 14.67 10.94
CA LEU A 9 -9.94 15.76 10.04
C LEU A 9 -11.47 15.84 9.90
N VAL A 10 -12.04 16.95 10.33
CA VAL A 10 -13.47 17.23 10.21
C VAL A 10 -13.73 17.71 8.78
N LEU A 11 -14.45 16.90 8.02
CA LEU A 11 -14.73 17.11 6.61
C LEU A 11 -16.17 17.62 6.46
N GLY A 12 -16.39 18.90 6.73
CA GLY A 12 -17.68 19.57 6.58
C GLY A 12 -18.86 18.91 7.33
N ASN A 13 -20.06 19.44 7.12
CA ASN A 13 -21.34 18.88 7.57
C ASN A 13 -22.01 18.09 6.43
N TRP A 14 -23.07 17.36 6.77
CA TRP A 14 -23.93 16.70 5.76
C TRP A 14 -24.46 17.74 4.76
N GLY A 15 -24.16 17.54 3.47
CA GLY A 15 -24.48 18.48 2.39
C GLY A 15 -23.34 19.41 1.95
N ASP A 16 -22.21 19.43 2.67
CA ASP A 16 -21.00 20.15 2.26
C ASP A 16 -20.24 19.40 1.15
N PRO A 17 -19.41 20.08 0.34
CA PRO A 17 -18.58 19.43 -0.66
C PRO A 17 -17.63 18.41 -0.03
N ALA A 18 -17.40 17.29 -0.72
CA ALA A 18 -16.42 16.30 -0.30
C ALA A 18 -15.03 16.94 -0.13
N ALA A 19 -14.42 16.76 1.05
CA ALA A 19 -13.13 17.33 1.39
C ALA A 19 -12.05 16.23 1.41
N THR A 20 -10.80 16.62 1.12
CA THR A 20 -9.68 15.68 1.12
C THR A 20 -9.41 15.12 2.51
N VAL A 21 -9.28 13.80 2.59
CA VAL A 21 -8.91 13.08 3.80
C VAL A 21 -7.41 13.21 4.08
N PHE A 22 -6.61 13.54 3.05
CA PHE A 22 -5.16 13.69 3.17
C PHE A 22 -4.74 15.05 2.60
N PRO A 23 -4.84 16.14 3.38
CA PRO A 23 -4.50 17.48 2.92
C PRO A 23 -3.08 17.54 2.35
N TRP A 24 -2.93 18.22 1.21
CA TRP A 24 -1.68 18.29 0.45
C TRP A 24 -0.48 18.63 1.34
N ASP A 25 -0.58 19.67 2.17
CA ASP A 25 0.54 20.13 3.00
C ASP A 25 1.00 19.09 4.02
N GLN A 26 0.07 18.32 4.58
CA GLN A 26 0.40 17.23 5.51
C GLN A 26 0.99 16.05 4.76
N PHE A 27 0.39 15.67 3.63
CA PHE A 27 0.81 14.54 2.83
C PHE A 27 2.18 14.75 2.18
N VAL A 28 2.38 15.86 1.47
CA VAL A 28 3.64 16.17 0.75
C VAL A 28 4.81 16.26 1.71
N ALA A 29 4.58 16.73 2.95
CA ALA A 29 5.60 16.78 3.99
C ALA A 29 6.09 15.38 4.42
N ARG A 30 5.40 14.30 4.06
CA ARG A 30 5.77 12.89 4.30
C ARG A 30 6.32 12.19 3.06
N VAL A 31 6.37 12.86 1.92
CA VAL A 31 6.98 12.29 0.72
C VAL A 31 8.50 12.44 0.82
N ARG A 32 9.24 11.39 0.49
CA ARG A 32 10.70 11.33 0.59
C ARG A 32 11.33 10.74 -0.67
N PRO A 33 12.60 11.07 -0.96
CA PRO A 33 13.40 10.25 -1.85
C PRO A 33 13.64 8.91 -1.14
N VAL A 34 13.08 7.84 -1.67
CA VAL A 34 13.25 6.46 -1.20
C VAL A 34 14.09 5.73 -2.26
N PRO A 35 15.43 5.69 -2.14
CA PRO A 35 16.30 5.14 -3.19
C PRO A 35 16.02 3.67 -3.52
N GLU A 36 15.49 2.92 -2.55
CA GLU A 36 15.13 1.52 -2.70
C GLU A 36 13.79 1.32 -3.42
N TYR A 37 13.00 2.39 -3.62
CA TYR A 37 11.66 2.29 -4.21
C TYR A 37 11.71 1.87 -5.67
N VAL A 38 11.08 0.74 -5.95
CA VAL A 38 10.83 0.23 -7.29
C VAL A 38 9.33 0.07 -7.49
N VAL A 39 8.84 0.57 -8.63
CA VAL A 39 7.45 0.39 -9.06
C VAL A 39 7.42 -0.41 -10.35
N ALA A 40 6.48 -1.34 -10.46
CA ALA A 40 6.20 -2.06 -11.70
C ALA A 40 4.71 -2.07 -12.00
N SER A 41 4.35 -1.93 -13.28
CA SER A 41 3.00 -2.15 -13.78
C SER A 41 3.02 -3.17 -14.92
N LEU A 42 2.25 -4.23 -14.75
CA LEU A 42 2.07 -5.29 -15.73
C LEU A 42 0.60 -5.28 -16.19
N ILE A 43 0.41 -5.26 -17.50
CA ILE A 43 -0.92 -5.24 -18.13
C ILE A 43 -1.02 -6.39 -19.11
N HIS A 44 -1.93 -7.32 -18.87
CA HIS A 44 -2.18 -8.42 -19.79
C HIS A 44 -3.16 -7.99 -20.89
N ASN A 45 -2.70 -8.04 -22.14
CA ASN A 45 -3.47 -7.70 -23.34
C ASN A 45 -3.89 -8.99 -24.05
N ALA A 46 -5.00 -9.57 -23.60
CA ALA A 46 -5.50 -10.83 -24.15
C ALA A 46 -5.73 -10.81 -25.68
N PRO A 47 -6.28 -9.74 -26.31
CA PRO A 47 -6.48 -9.73 -27.76
C PRO A 47 -5.18 -9.76 -28.56
N GLN A 48 -4.14 -9.08 -28.07
CA GLN A 48 -2.82 -9.02 -28.69
C GLN A 48 -1.93 -10.22 -28.31
N ARG A 49 -2.35 -11.02 -27.31
CA ARG A 49 -1.54 -12.08 -26.69
C ARG A 49 -0.20 -11.55 -26.18
N THR A 50 -0.20 -10.34 -25.62
CA THR A 50 0.98 -9.70 -25.06
C THR A 50 0.79 -9.31 -23.60
N VAL A 51 1.89 -9.11 -22.90
CA VAL A 51 1.94 -8.45 -21.60
C VAL A 51 2.81 -7.20 -21.74
N GLN A 52 2.23 -6.04 -21.45
CA GLN A 52 3.01 -4.81 -21.28
C GLN A 52 3.64 -4.84 -19.90
N VAL A 53 4.94 -4.63 -19.82
CA VAL A 53 5.70 -4.56 -18.59
C VAL A 53 6.43 -3.22 -18.53
N THR A 54 6.09 -2.43 -17.53
CA THR A 54 6.82 -1.21 -17.18
C THR A 54 7.38 -1.34 -15.78
N ALA A 55 8.62 -0.91 -15.57
CA ALA A 55 9.24 -0.84 -14.27
C ALA A 55 10.10 0.41 -14.16
N SER A 56 10.10 1.06 -13.01
CA SER A 56 10.83 2.30 -12.77
C SER A 56 11.34 2.39 -11.33
N ARG A 57 12.38 3.20 -11.13
CA ARG A 57 12.87 3.64 -9.82
C ARG A 57 12.67 5.14 -9.67
N LEU A 58 12.75 5.67 -8.46
CA LEU A 58 12.77 7.12 -8.27
C LEU A 58 14.03 7.74 -8.90
N ASP A 59 13.88 8.92 -9.50
CA ASP A 59 15.01 9.79 -9.81
C ASP A 59 15.52 10.45 -8.52
N PRO A 60 16.78 10.22 -8.09
CA PRO A 60 17.31 10.83 -6.88
C PRO A 60 17.44 12.36 -6.98
N THR A 61 17.40 12.91 -8.19
CA THR A 61 17.47 14.36 -8.44
C THR A 61 16.10 15.03 -8.48
N TYR A 62 15.02 14.26 -8.51
CA TYR A 62 13.67 14.79 -8.53
C TYR A 62 13.33 15.49 -7.21
N GLN A 63 12.97 16.76 -7.32
CA GLN A 63 12.44 17.56 -6.21
C GLN A 63 10.95 17.74 -6.43
N ILE A 64 10.16 17.48 -5.38
CA ILE A 64 8.72 17.70 -5.42
C ILE A 64 8.48 19.21 -5.39
N GLY A 65 8.10 19.78 -6.53
CA GLY A 65 7.70 21.18 -6.63
C GLY A 65 6.40 21.46 -5.88
N ALA A 66 6.20 22.72 -5.49
CA ALA A 66 4.91 23.20 -5.03
C ALA A 66 3.90 23.15 -6.19
N ARG A 67 3.04 22.12 -6.20
CA ARG A 67 1.87 21.93 -7.08
C ARG A 67 1.95 22.69 -8.42
N THR A 68 2.85 22.29 -9.31
CA THR A 68 2.97 22.93 -10.63
C THR A 68 1.97 22.28 -11.58
N GLY A 69 0.83 22.95 -11.77
CA GLY A 69 0.14 22.90 -13.05
C GLY A 69 1.07 23.49 -14.11
N ASP A 70 1.15 22.82 -15.25
CA ASP A 70 1.85 23.26 -16.46
C ASP A 70 3.34 23.60 -16.33
N GLU A 71 4.24 22.61 -16.44
CA GLU A 71 5.53 22.83 -17.11
C GLU A 71 5.96 21.61 -17.93
N ALA A 72 6.32 21.86 -19.19
CA ALA A 72 6.79 20.87 -20.15
C ALA A 72 8.24 20.43 -19.83
N ALA A 73 8.37 19.14 -19.50
CA ALA A 73 9.45 18.17 -19.75
C ALA A 73 10.86 18.66 -20.17
N THR A 74 11.51 19.52 -19.39
CA THR A 74 12.99 19.66 -19.41
C THR A 74 13.64 19.50 -18.03
N GLY A 75 12.85 19.25 -16.98
CA GLY A 75 13.32 18.95 -15.63
C GLY A 75 13.46 17.45 -15.32
N PRO A 76 14.08 17.11 -14.17
CA PRO A 76 14.17 15.73 -13.69
C PRO A 76 12.79 15.08 -13.61
N GLN A 77 12.69 13.84 -14.06
CA GLN A 77 11.44 13.08 -14.05
C GLN A 77 11.29 12.40 -12.69
N PRO A 78 10.08 12.24 -12.14
CA PRO A 78 9.91 11.56 -10.85
C PRO A 78 10.35 10.08 -10.88
N LEU A 79 10.23 9.44 -12.05
CA LEU A 79 10.53 8.03 -12.26
C LEU A 79 11.50 7.84 -13.43
N LEU A 80 12.57 7.08 -13.19
CA LEU A 80 13.52 6.65 -14.21
C LEU A 80 13.18 5.22 -14.65
N PRO A 81 13.01 4.97 -15.97
CA PRO A 81 12.65 3.65 -16.46
C PRO A 81 13.78 2.65 -16.23
N ILE A 82 13.40 1.50 -15.66
CA ILE A 82 14.22 0.27 -15.58
C ILE A 82 13.89 -0.64 -16.76
N MET A 83 12.60 -0.73 -17.09
CA MET A 83 12.08 -1.59 -18.15
C MET A 83 10.83 -0.96 -18.75
N ASP A 84 10.71 -1.06 -20.06
CA ASP A 84 9.48 -0.81 -20.81
C ASP A 84 9.47 -1.77 -22.01
N ARG A 85 8.63 -2.80 -21.94
CA ARG A 85 8.62 -3.90 -22.91
C ARG A 85 7.20 -4.43 -23.11
N GLU A 86 6.90 -4.78 -24.36
CA GLU A 86 5.78 -5.64 -24.70
C GLU A 86 6.31 -7.06 -24.97
N ILE A 87 5.71 -8.07 -24.34
CA ILE A 87 6.20 -9.46 -24.37
C ILE A 87 5.08 -10.38 -24.81
N ASP A 88 5.32 -11.24 -25.79
CA ASP A 88 4.38 -12.30 -26.16
C ASP A 88 4.12 -13.23 -24.96
N VAL A 89 2.85 -13.53 -24.70
CA VAL A 89 2.43 -14.38 -23.57
C VAL A 89 3.10 -15.76 -23.60
N ALA A 90 3.42 -16.32 -24.77
CA ALA A 90 4.13 -17.59 -24.90
C ALA A 90 5.57 -17.54 -24.35
N ASN A 91 6.16 -16.35 -24.28
CA ASN A 91 7.52 -16.11 -23.76
C ASN A 91 7.51 -15.44 -22.38
N PHE A 92 6.32 -15.16 -21.83
CA PHE A 92 6.18 -14.43 -20.58
C PHE A 92 6.22 -15.38 -19.38
N SER A 93 7.14 -15.11 -18.45
CA SER A 93 7.16 -15.73 -17.12
C SER A 93 6.95 -14.65 -16.07
N LEU A 94 5.83 -14.70 -15.35
CA LEU A 94 5.55 -13.73 -14.28
C LEU A 94 6.61 -13.80 -13.17
N GLU A 95 7.00 -15.01 -12.75
CA GLU A 95 8.04 -15.21 -11.74
C GLU A 95 9.42 -14.71 -12.21
N GLY A 96 9.82 -15.05 -13.44
CA GLY A 96 11.07 -14.54 -14.02
C GLY A 96 11.08 -13.03 -14.17
N MET A 97 9.94 -12.44 -14.52
CA MET A 97 9.81 -10.99 -14.67
C MET A 97 9.94 -10.28 -13.31
N LEU A 98 9.15 -10.68 -12.32
CA LEU A 98 9.16 -10.05 -11.00
C LEU A 98 10.50 -10.18 -10.29
N THR A 99 11.17 -11.34 -10.40
CA THR A 99 12.52 -11.56 -9.84
C THR A 99 13.61 -10.75 -10.55
N SER A 100 13.38 -10.34 -11.80
CA SER A 100 14.31 -9.45 -12.53
C SER A 100 14.14 -7.97 -12.16
N ILE A 101 12.93 -7.58 -11.76
CA ILE A 101 12.58 -6.18 -11.44
C ILE A 101 12.86 -5.88 -9.96
N PHE A 102 12.35 -6.71 -9.06
CA PHE A 102 12.39 -6.45 -7.63
C PHE A 102 13.63 -7.07 -6.98
N GLN A 103 14.16 -6.36 -5.99
CA GLN A 103 15.28 -6.82 -5.17
C GLN A 103 14.84 -6.84 -3.70
N PRO A 104 15.38 -7.77 -2.88
CA PRO A 104 15.09 -7.79 -1.45
C PRO A 104 15.54 -6.47 -0.79
N VAL A 105 14.76 -6.01 0.17
CA VAL A 105 15.08 -4.87 1.03
C VAL A 105 15.34 -5.39 2.44
N GLU A 106 16.34 -4.83 3.11
CA GLU A 106 16.65 -5.18 4.51
C GLU A 106 15.59 -4.66 5.47
N GLY A 107 15.48 -5.29 6.63
CA GLY A 107 14.61 -4.85 7.71
C GLY A 107 13.28 -5.60 7.76
N HIS A 108 12.38 -5.03 8.56
CA HIS A 108 11.06 -5.60 8.75
C HIS A 108 10.09 -5.03 7.75
N LEU A 109 9.17 -5.86 7.25
CA LEU A 109 8.28 -5.48 6.16
C LEU A 109 6.85 -5.90 6.48
N VAL A 110 5.89 -5.03 6.17
CA VAL A 110 4.46 -5.33 6.09
C VAL A 110 3.99 -5.09 4.67
N ALA A 111 3.09 -5.94 4.18
CA ALA A 111 2.56 -5.84 2.83
C ALA A 111 1.06 -5.50 2.86
N GLY A 112 0.60 -4.80 1.84
CA GLY A 112 -0.82 -4.50 1.62
C GLY A 112 -1.24 -4.87 0.20
N ILE A 113 -2.42 -5.48 0.06
CA ILE A 113 -2.99 -5.87 -1.23
C ILE A 113 -4.39 -5.27 -1.33
N ASP A 114 -4.63 -4.44 -2.34
CA ASP A 114 -5.97 -4.19 -2.85
C ASP A 114 -6.17 -5.01 -4.12
N CYS A 115 -7.24 -5.81 -4.15
CA CYS A 115 -7.48 -6.82 -5.18
C CYS A 115 -8.45 -6.30 -6.23
N GLY A 116 -7.98 -6.18 -7.47
CA GLY A 116 -8.79 -5.82 -8.62
C GLY A 116 -9.16 -7.02 -9.49
N ALA A 117 -10.16 -6.82 -10.35
CA ALA A 117 -10.56 -7.77 -11.38
C ALA A 117 -10.70 -7.07 -12.73
N SER A 118 -10.37 -7.79 -13.81
CA SER A 118 -10.47 -7.27 -15.19
C SER A 118 -9.72 -5.94 -15.37
N ASP A 119 -10.43 -4.83 -15.54
CA ASP A 119 -9.83 -3.50 -15.76
C ASP A 119 -9.48 -2.75 -14.47
N ASP A 120 -10.02 -3.19 -13.33
CA ASP A 120 -9.63 -2.69 -12.02
C ASP A 120 -8.28 -3.33 -11.65
N PRO A 121 -7.24 -2.53 -11.32
CA PRO A 121 -5.93 -3.06 -11.01
C PRO A 121 -5.91 -3.73 -9.64
N THR A 122 -5.08 -4.76 -9.50
CA THR A 122 -4.56 -5.19 -8.20
C THR A 122 -3.35 -4.35 -7.86
N GLU A 123 -3.33 -3.73 -6.69
CA GLU A 123 -2.21 -2.97 -6.15
C GLU A 123 -1.58 -3.72 -4.98
N ILE A 124 -0.27 -3.96 -5.05
CA ILE A 124 0.50 -4.61 -3.99
C ILE A 124 1.58 -3.64 -3.53
N LEU A 125 1.57 -3.28 -2.25
CA LEU A 125 2.52 -2.35 -1.64
C LEU A 125 3.34 -3.04 -0.55
N LEU A 126 4.64 -2.77 -0.52
CA LEU A 126 5.54 -3.23 0.53
C LEU A 126 6.04 -2.02 1.33
N TRP A 127 5.93 -2.13 2.65
CA TRP A 127 6.29 -1.09 3.61
C TRP A 127 7.36 -1.58 4.56
N GLU A 128 8.55 -0.99 4.50
CA GLU A 128 9.62 -1.21 5.47
C GLU A 128 9.26 -0.53 6.79
N THR A 129 9.37 -1.26 7.90
CA THR A 129 9.14 -0.73 9.24
C THR A 129 10.46 -0.48 9.97
N ARG A 130 10.64 0.77 10.42
CA ARG A 130 11.82 1.25 11.16
C ARG A 130 11.37 1.83 12.49
N GLY A 131 11.33 1.01 13.53
CA GLY A 131 10.61 1.37 14.76
C GLY A 131 9.14 1.61 14.43
N GLN A 132 8.62 2.80 14.74
CA GLN A 132 7.23 3.19 14.44
C GLN A 132 7.02 3.72 13.02
N LEU A 133 8.09 3.96 12.25
CA LEU A 133 8.01 4.50 10.89
C LEU A 133 7.67 3.40 9.88
N ALA A 134 6.71 3.65 8.99
CA ALA A 134 6.44 2.81 7.82
C ALA A 134 6.84 3.54 6.53
N ARG A 135 7.76 2.99 5.73
CA ARG A 135 8.25 3.56 4.47
C ARG A 135 7.88 2.66 3.30
N CYS A 136 7.17 3.15 2.30
CA CYS A 136 6.86 2.34 1.12
C CYS A 136 8.11 2.18 0.24
N VAL A 137 8.50 0.92 -0.01
CA VAL A 137 9.73 0.54 -0.71
C VAL A 137 9.50 -0.25 -2.00
N ALA A 138 8.28 -0.74 -2.24
CA ALA A 138 7.94 -1.33 -3.53
C ALA A 138 6.45 -1.22 -3.81
N ARG A 139 6.12 -1.14 -5.10
CA ARG A 139 4.75 -1.20 -5.62
C ARG A 139 4.67 -2.09 -6.85
N LEU A 140 3.72 -3.00 -6.87
CA LEU A 140 3.36 -3.78 -8.04
C LEU A 140 1.89 -3.55 -8.39
N GLN A 141 1.63 -3.11 -9.61
CA GLN A 141 0.31 -3.06 -10.20
C GLN A 141 0.15 -4.20 -11.20
N LEU A 142 -0.94 -4.96 -11.06
CA LEU A 142 -1.35 -5.99 -12.02
C LEU A 142 -2.72 -5.64 -12.58
N LYS A 143 -2.84 -5.53 -13.90
CA LYS A 143 -4.12 -5.30 -14.58
C LYS A 143 -4.44 -6.44 -15.54
N ARG A 144 -5.69 -6.93 -15.48
CA ARG A 144 -6.20 -8.07 -16.29
C ARG A 144 -5.47 -9.40 -16.03
N PHE A 145 -4.92 -9.57 -14.84
CA PHE A 145 -4.40 -10.86 -14.36
C PHE A 145 -5.46 -11.59 -13.55
N ASP A 146 -5.57 -12.90 -13.76
CA ASP A 146 -6.47 -13.76 -12.99
C ASP A 146 -5.93 -14.05 -11.57
N TYR A 147 -6.77 -14.57 -10.69
CA TYR A 147 -6.36 -14.83 -9.30
C TYR A 147 -5.19 -15.82 -9.17
N PRO A 148 -5.07 -16.89 -9.99
CA PRO A 148 -3.85 -17.73 -10.00
C PRO A 148 -2.56 -16.95 -10.30
N ALA A 149 -2.59 -16.03 -11.27
CA ALA A 149 -1.44 -15.19 -11.56
C ALA A 149 -1.18 -14.17 -10.44
N GLN A 150 -2.23 -13.59 -9.85
CA GLN A 150 -2.09 -12.73 -8.66
C GLN A 150 -1.47 -13.49 -7.48
N ARG A 151 -1.90 -14.74 -7.20
CA ARG A 151 -1.26 -15.62 -6.21
C ARG A 151 0.21 -15.86 -6.52
N THR A 152 0.54 -16.12 -7.79
CA THR A 152 1.94 -16.28 -8.23
C THR A 152 2.75 -15.03 -7.93
N ALA A 153 2.23 -13.84 -8.22
CA ALA A 153 2.91 -12.58 -7.92
C ALA A 153 3.15 -12.42 -6.41
N VAL A 154 2.12 -12.64 -5.58
CA VAL A 154 2.24 -12.56 -4.12
C VAL A 154 3.26 -13.58 -3.59
N ARG A 155 3.27 -14.82 -4.11
CA ARG A 155 4.27 -15.83 -3.75
C ARG A 155 5.69 -15.39 -4.07
N VAL A 156 5.91 -14.81 -5.23
CA VAL A 156 7.24 -14.33 -5.66
C VAL A 156 7.69 -13.18 -4.77
N LEU A 157 6.81 -12.21 -4.52
CA LEU A 157 7.10 -11.09 -3.61
C LEU A 157 7.32 -11.57 -2.17
N ASP A 158 6.55 -12.53 -1.66
CA ASP A 158 6.74 -13.10 -0.33
C ASP A 158 8.09 -13.82 -0.20
N ARG A 159 8.53 -14.54 -1.24
CA ARG A 159 9.85 -15.19 -1.24
C ARG A 159 11.01 -14.19 -1.32
N LEU A 160 10.85 -13.13 -2.12
CA LEU A 160 11.86 -12.09 -2.32
C LEU A 160 12.00 -11.19 -1.08
N PHE A 161 10.89 -10.63 -0.61
CA PHE A 161 10.87 -9.61 0.45
C PHE A 161 10.69 -10.19 1.84
N ARG A 162 10.07 -11.37 1.97
CA ARG A 162 9.74 -12.03 3.25
C ARG A 162 9.13 -11.07 4.28
N PRO A 163 7.94 -10.49 4.02
CA PRO A 163 7.30 -9.55 4.94
C PRO A 163 7.13 -10.15 6.33
N SER A 164 7.99 -9.75 7.27
CA SER A 164 8.04 -10.31 8.63
C SER A 164 6.78 -10.00 9.44
N HIS A 165 6.10 -8.90 9.11
CA HIS A 165 4.80 -8.52 9.66
C HIS A 165 3.64 -9.08 8.83
N GLY A 166 3.92 -9.87 7.78
CA GLY A 166 2.91 -10.51 6.96
C GLY A 166 2.17 -9.54 6.04
N TRP A 167 0.96 -9.93 5.67
CA TRP A 167 0.17 -9.36 4.60
C TRP A 167 -1.21 -8.92 5.10
N GLY A 168 -1.58 -7.67 4.86
CA GLY A 168 -2.96 -7.22 4.88
C GLY A 168 -3.55 -7.27 3.48
N LEU A 169 -4.80 -7.69 3.35
CA LEU A 169 -5.49 -7.79 2.07
C LEU A 169 -6.92 -7.23 2.20
N ASP A 170 -7.39 -6.46 1.22
CA ASP A 170 -8.81 -6.11 1.15
C ASP A 170 -9.60 -7.34 0.72
N ALA A 171 -10.35 -7.92 1.66
CA ALA A 171 -11.16 -9.12 1.45
C ALA A 171 -12.60 -8.78 1.05
N THR A 172 -12.89 -7.52 0.71
CA THR A 172 -14.19 -7.09 0.23
C THR A 172 -14.45 -7.65 -1.18
N GLY A 173 -15.59 -8.32 -1.38
CA GLY A 173 -15.98 -8.85 -2.68
C GLY A 173 -14.97 -9.85 -3.23
N VAL A 174 -14.34 -9.50 -4.37
CA VAL A 174 -13.40 -10.36 -5.10
C VAL A 174 -12.15 -10.73 -4.32
N GLY A 175 -11.69 -9.86 -3.40
CA GLY A 175 -10.47 -10.12 -2.63
C GLY A 175 -10.56 -11.34 -1.70
N SER A 176 -11.77 -11.71 -1.25
CA SER A 176 -11.98 -12.93 -0.44
C SER A 176 -11.53 -14.22 -1.16
N ALA A 177 -11.68 -14.28 -2.49
CA ALA A 177 -11.23 -15.42 -3.28
C ALA A 177 -9.70 -15.51 -3.32
N LEU A 178 -9.03 -14.36 -3.51
CA LEU A 178 -7.57 -14.30 -3.44
C LEU A 178 -7.06 -14.65 -2.05
N GLU A 179 -7.70 -14.16 -0.97
CA GLU A 179 -7.34 -14.51 0.40
C GLU A 179 -7.34 -16.03 0.62
N HIS A 180 -8.40 -16.70 0.17
CA HIS A 180 -8.52 -18.15 0.29
C HIS A 180 -7.38 -18.88 -0.44
N LEU A 181 -7.08 -18.48 -1.68
CA LEU A 181 -5.99 -19.04 -2.47
C LEU A 181 -4.61 -18.82 -1.82
N LEU A 182 -4.41 -17.69 -1.14
CA LEU A 182 -3.17 -17.37 -0.43
C LEU A 182 -2.99 -18.20 0.85
N ARG A 183 -4.08 -18.45 1.58
CA ARG A 183 -4.09 -19.32 2.77
C ARG A 183 -3.91 -20.80 2.42
N GLU A 184 -4.61 -21.27 1.39
CA GLU A 184 -4.44 -22.64 0.87
C GLU A 184 -2.99 -22.86 0.39
N GLY A 185 -2.45 -21.85 -0.31
CA GLY A 185 -1.09 -21.90 -0.82
C GLY A 185 -0.93 -22.78 -2.06
N GLU A 186 0.32 -23.03 -2.45
CA GLU A 186 0.69 -23.92 -3.54
C GLU A 186 2.16 -24.35 -3.41
N GLN A 187 2.50 -25.55 -3.88
CA GLN A 187 3.90 -25.98 -4.06
C GLN A 187 4.79 -25.79 -2.79
N GLY A 188 4.26 -26.16 -1.62
CA GLY A 188 4.96 -26.03 -0.34
C GLY A 188 5.09 -24.59 0.19
N TRP A 189 4.41 -23.62 -0.42
CA TRP A 189 4.30 -22.24 0.05
C TRP A 189 2.86 -21.92 0.45
N THR A 190 2.68 -21.21 1.56
CA THR A 190 1.39 -20.73 2.06
C THR A 190 1.56 -19.43 2.85
N LEU A 191 0.51 -18.58 2.86
CA LEU A 191 0.39 -17.44 3.76
C LEU A 191 -0.51 -17.72 4.97
N ASP A 192 -0.89 -18.96 5.26
CA ASP A 192 -1.68 -19.25 6.45
C ASP A 192 -0.99 -18.73 7.73
N GLY A 193 -1.78 -18.10 8.59
CA GLY A 193 -1.30 -17.33 9.76
C GLY A 193 -0.50 -16.04 9.46
N ARG A 194 -0.12 -15.78 8.19
CA ARG A 194 0.66 -14.60 7.77
C ARG A 194 -0.11 -13.61 6.91
N VAL A 195 -1.30 -13.95 6.45
CA VAL A 195 -2.25 -13.03 5.80
C VAL A 195 -3.47 -12.78 6.67
N THR A 196 -3.93 -11.53 6.71
CA THR A 196 -5.23 -11.13 7.28
C THR A 196 -6.05 -10.47 6.18
N GLY A 197 -7.23 -11.03 5.88
CA GLY A 197 -8.23 -10.36 5.08
C GLY A 197 -9.04 -9.37 5.92
N TYR A 198 -9.13 -8.14 5.45
CA TYR A 198 -9.93 -7.08 6.06
C TYR A 198 -11.13 -6.78 5.17
N VAL A 199 -12.35 -6.91 5.70
CA VAL A 199 -13.57 -6.55 4.98
C VAL A 199 -13.93 -5.11 5.32
N PHE A 200 -13.73 -4.18 4.39
CA PHE A 200 -13.84 -2.74 4.65
C PHE A 200 -15.19 -2.28 5.18
N ASN A 201 -16.27 -2.92 4.72
CA ASN A 201 -17.63 -2.62 5.15
C ASN A 201 -18.04 -3.33 6.46
N ALA A 202 -17.18 -4.20 7.02
CA ALA A 202 -17.45 -4.83 8.30
C ALA A 202 -17.40 -3.79 9.44
N ARG A 203 -18.30 -3.96 10.40
CA ARG A 203 -18.30 -3.18 11.64
C ARG A 203 -17.27 -3.77 12.59
N VAL A 204 -16.35 -2.94 13.04
CA VAL A 204 -15.30 -3.29 14.00
C VAL A 204 -15.38 -2.38 15.23
N PRO A 205 -14.93 -2.84 16.40
CA PRO A 205 -14.72 -1.98 17.54
C PRO A 205 -13.82 -0.81 17.14
N ASP A 206 -14.24 0.39 17.47
CA ASP A 206 -13.44 1.57 17.30
C ASP A 206 -12.31 1.56 18.31
N ARG A 207 -11.12 1.92 17.85
CA ARG A 207 -9.90 1.91 18.64
C ARG A 207 -9.16 3.22 18.43
N ASN A 208 -8.49 3.69 19.48
CA ASN A 208 -7.59 4.82 19.39
C ASN A 208 -6.42 4.45 18.45
N PRO A 209 -6.20 5.19 17.34
CA PRO A 209 -5.13 4.90 16.39
C PRO A 209 -3.73 4.88 17.02
N GLU A 210 -3.52 5.59 18.12
CA GLU A 210 -2.22 5.73 18.80
C GLU A 210 -2.01 4.70 19.92
N THR A 211 -3.05 4.35 20.69
CA THR A 211 -2.91 3.48 21.87
C THR A 211 -3.46 2.07 21.65
N GLY A 212 -4.32 1.87 20.67
CA GLY A 212 -5.05 0.62 20.48
C GLY A 212 -6.21 0.42 21.46
N GLU A 213 -6.46 1.35 22.36
CA GLU A 213 -7.55 1.22 23.33
C GLU A 213 -8.91 1.35 22.64
N THR A 214 -9.85 0.50 23.05
CA THR A 214 -11.23 0.55 22.56
C THR A 214 -11.89 1.87 22.96
N ILE A 215 -12.53 2.53 22.02
CA ILE A 215 -13.32 3.74 22.27
C ILE A 215 -14.75 3.32 22.60
N GLU A 216 -15.24 3.70 23.77
CA GLU A 216 -16.62 3.45 24.18
C GLU A 216 -17.57 4.55 23.69
N ASP A 217 -18.81 4.16 23.44
CA ASP A 217 -19.93 5.07 23.23
C ASP A 217 -20.40 5.60 24.60
N PRO A 218 -20.29 6.91 24.89
CA PRO A 218 -20.65 7.47 26.20
C PRO A 218 -22.10 7.24 26.60
N ALA A 219 -23.02 7.07 25.63
CA ALA A 219 -24.43 6.85 25.90
C ALA A 219 -24.75 5.40 26.31
N THR A 220 -23.94 4.43 25.87
CA THR A 220 -24.22 3.00 26.09
C THR A 220 -23.17 2.28 26.94
N GLY A 221 -21.98 2.86 27.13
CA GLY A 221 -20.84 2.22 27.80
C GLY A 221 -20.32 0.99 27.06
N ARG A 222 -20.68 0.81 25.78
CA ARG A 222 -20.21 -0.29 24.93
C ARG A 222 -19.19 0.22 23.92
N ALA A 223 -18.36 -0.67 23.39
CA ALA A 223 -17.44 -0.34 22.30
C ALA A 223 -18.17 0.33 21.12
N ARG A 224 -17.81 1.58 20.82
CA ARG A 224 -18.25 2.29 19.62
C ARG A 224 -17.87 1.46 18.40
N GLN A 225 -18.73 1.41 17.39
CA GLN A 225 -18.50 0.61 16.19
C GLN A 225 -18.28 1.53 14.99
N VAL A 226 -17.22 1.28 14.23
CA VAL A 226 -16.89 1.96 12.96
C VAL A 226 -16.70 0.93 11.85
N SER A 227 -16.65 1.36 10.59
CA SER A 227 -16.22 0.45 9.52
C SER A 227 -14.71 0.20 9.59
N ALA A 228 -14.26 -0.96 9.11
CA ALA A 228 -12.82 -1.22 8.99
C ALA A 228 -12.12 -0.18 8.08
N LYS A 229 -12.80 0.31 7.03
CA LYS A 229 -12.29 1.38 6.15
C LYS A 229 -12.09 2.70 6.92
N GLU A 230 -13.00 3.06 7.83
CA GLU A 230 -12.87 4.23 8.69
C GLU A 230 -11.68 4.09 9.65
N LEU A 231 -11.57 2.96 10.36
CA LEU A 231 -10.43 2.71 11.26
C LEU A 231 -9.09 2.79 10.51
N ALA A 232 -8.98 2.11 9.36
CA ALA A 232 -7.77 2.13 8.54
C ALA A 232 -7.40 3.53 8.04
N THR A 233 -8.40 4.32 7.68
CA THR A 233 -8.20 5.72 7.28
C THR A 233 -7.63 6.54 8.43
N ARG A 234 -8.18 6.40 9.63
CA ARG A 234 -7.68 7.11 10.82
C ARG A 234 -6.26 6.70 11.21
N LEU A 235 -5.88 5.44 10.99
CA LEU A 235 -4.50 4.97 11.15
C LEU A 235 -3.55 5.69 10.18
N LEU A 236 -3.93 5.83 8.91
CA LEU A 236 -3.15 6.59 7.92
C LEU A 236 -3.08 8.08 8.29
N GLU A 237 -4.20 8.71 8.62
CA GLU A 237 -4.26 10.12 9.08
C GLU A 237 -3.31 10.35 10.26
N MET A 238 -3.38 9.49 11.29
CA MET A 238 -2.50 9.57 12.46
C MET A 238 -1.03 9.46 12.06
N ARG A 239 -0.67 8.45 11.26
CA ARG A 239 0.73 8.24 10.86
C ARG A 239 1.27 9.40 10.03
N ILE A 240 0.45 10.00 9.16
CA ILE A 240 0.81 11.21 8.40
C ILE A 240 1.07 12.38 9.36
N GLN A 241 0.11 12.67 10.26
CA GLN A 241 0.19 13.77 11.22
C GLN A 241 1.41 13.62 12.16
N ARG A 242 1.72 12.39 12.58
CA ARG A 242 2.83 12.08 13.50
C ARG A 242 4.18 11.85 12.82
N ALA A 243 4.29 12.01 11.51
CA ALA A 243 5.52 11.71 10.76
C ALA A 243 6.00 10.24 10.90
N ARG A 244 5.06 9.30 11.07
CA ARG A 244 5.30 7.86 11.22
C ARG A 244 5.04 7.06 9.93
N ILE A 245 4.97 7.77 8.79
CA ILE A 245 4.85 7.17 7.47
C ILE A 245 5.64 7.99 6.44
N GLU A 246 6.24 7.32 5.48
CA GLU A 246 6.98 7.92 4.37
C GLU A 246 6.51 7.33 3.04
N PHE A 247 6.13 8.23 2.14
CA PHE A 247 5.71 7.89 0.78
C PHE A 247 6.83 8.16 -0.22
N PRO A 248 6.98 7.35 -1.27
CA PRO A 248 7.85 7.66 -2.39
C PRO A 248 7.31 8.86 -3.17
N ALA A 249 8.20 9.60 -3.86
CA ALA A 249 7.84 10.66 -4.79
C ALA A 249 7.21 10.14 -6.11
N ASP A 250 6.43 9.06 -6.03
CA ASP A 250 5.73 8.45 -7.14
C ASP A 250 4.47 9.29 -7.48
N PRO A 251 4.29 9.72 -8.75
CA PRO A 251 3.14 10.49 -9.18
C PRO A 251 1.79 9.86 -8.84
N ALA A 252 1.69 8.53 -8.80
CA ALA A 252 0.45 7.86 -8.47
C ALA A 252 0.03 8.08 -7.01
N PHE A 253 0.99 8.15 -6.08
CA PHE A 253 0.72 8.51 -4.69
C PHE A 253 0.31 9.98 -4.57
N LEU A 254 1.03 10.87 -5.27
CA LEU A 254 0.73 12.31 -5.35
C LEU A 254 -0.65 12.59 -5.98
N ALA A 255 -1.13 11.70 -6.84
CA ALA A 255 -2.44 11.78 -7.46
C ALA A 255 -3.56 11.20 -6.59
N GLN A 256 -3.38 10.03 -5.96
CA GLN A 256 -4.48 9.38 -5.23
C GLN A 256 -4.71 9.96 -3.84
N PHE A 257 -3.67 10.15 -3.03
CA PHE A 257 -3.85 10.56 -1.63
C PHE A 257 -4.49 11.96 -1.50
N PRO A 258 -3.94 13.03 -2.10
CA PRO A 258 -4.52 14.37 -1.96
C PRO A 258 -5.92 14.51 -2.56
N ASN A 259 -6.29 13.66 -3.52
CA ASN A 259 -7.59 13.67 -4.16
C ASN A 259 -8.59 12.68 -3.53
N HIS A 260 -8.17 11.91 -2.52
CA HIS A 260 -9.07 11.01 -1.80
C HIS A 260 -9.97 11.81 -0.87
N THR A 261 -11.27 11.86 -1.17
CA THR A 261 -12.22 12.69 -0.44
C THR A 261 -13.24 11.87 0.36
N ALA A 262 -13.80 12.48 1.40
CA ALA A 262 -14.99 11.97 2.08
C ALA A 262 -16.00 13.08 2.37
N GLU A 263 -17.24 12.65 2.58
CA GLU A 263 -18.36 13.49 3.05
C GLU A 263 -18.99 12.86 4.28
N ILE A 264 -19.68 13.66 5.10
CA ILE A 264 -20.46 13.12 6.22
C ILE A 264 -21.81 12.63 5.67
N GLY A 265 -22.08 11.34 5.85
CA GLY A 265 -23.36 10.72 5.50
C GLY A 265 -24.46 11.03 6.51
N SER A 266 -25.70 10.60 6.20
CA SER A 266 -26.88 10.87 7.04
C SER A 266 -26.82 10.26 8.45
N SER A 267 -25.99 9.23 8.65
CA SER A 267 -25.72 8.60 9.95
C SER A 267 -24.64 9.31 10.77
N GLY A 268 -24.04 10.38 10.25
CA GLY A 268 -22.88 11.05 10.84
C GLY A 268 -21.53 10.35 10.56
N ALA A 269 -21.54 9.20 9.87
CA ALA A 269 -20.32 8.51 9.46
C ALA A 269 -19.72 9.10 8.18
N ARG A 270 -18.39 9.03 8.02
CA ARG A 270 -17.73 9.39 6.76
C ARG A 270 -18.05 8.39 5.67
N VAL A 271 -18.38 8.90 4.49
CA VAL A 271 -18.53 8.14 3.25
C VAL A 271 -17.38 8.54 2.33
N PHE A 272 -16.54 7.57 1.99
CA PHE A 272 -15.36 7.78 1.14
C PHE A 272 -15.73 7.66 -0.34
N ARG A 273 -15.11 8.48 -1.19
CA ARG A 273 -15.20 8.31 -2.64
C ARG A 273 -14.39 7.08 -3.07
N ASN A 274 -14.98 6.22 -3.90
CA ASN A 274 -14.38 4.95 -4.35
C ASN A 274 -13.72 5.05 -5.73
N THR A 275 -13.14 6.20 -6.09
CA THR A 275 -12.61 6.42 -7.44
C THR A 275 -11.11 6.59 -7.37
N ALA A 276 -10.37 5.68 -8.01
CA ALA A 276 -8.91 5.66 -8.03
C ALA A 276 -8.29 5.66 -6.63
N ASP A 277 -8.81 4.83 -5.72
CA ASP A 277 -8.33 4.69 -4.33
C ASP A 277 -7.50 3.42 -4.08
N HIS A 278 -7.14 2.65 -5.11
CA HIS A 278 -6.48 1.36 -4.95
C HIS A 278 -5.14 1.40 -4.18
N ILE A 279 -4.33 2.46 -4.36
CA ILE A 279 -3.09 2.63 -3.58
C ILE A 279 -3.43 2.99 -2.13
N VAL A 280 -4.48 3.79 -1.92
CA VAL A 280 -4.96 4.15 -0.58
C VAL A 280 -5.50 2.90 0.13
N ASP A 281 -6.27 2.06 -0.56
CA ASP A 281 -6.85 0.83 -0.03
C ASP A 281 -5.78 -0.24 0.26
N ALA A 282 -4.80 -0.42 -0.63
CA ALA A 282 -3.63 -1.25 -0.35
C ALA A 282 -2.82 -0.72 0.86
N SER A 283 -2.72 0.60 1.02
CA SER A 283 -2.08 1.23 2.18
C SER A 283 -2.89 0.99 3.47
N ARG A 284 -4.22 1.11 3.40
CA ARG A 284 -5.14 0.89 4.54
C ARG A 284 -4.98 -0.50 5.13
N VAL A 285 -4.96 -1.54 4.30
CA VAL A 285 -4.83 -2.92 4.79
C VAL A 285 -3.44 -3.24 5.31
N ALA A 286 -2.38 -2.63 4.75
CA ALA A 286 -1.04 -2.71 5.35
C ALA A 286 -0.99 -2.07 6.74
N MET A 287 -1.63 -0.90 6.92
CA MET A 287 -1.67 -0.22 8.21
C MET A 287 -2.54 -0.94 9.24
N LEU A 288 -3.67 -1.54 8.83
CA LEU A 288 -4.45 -2.41 9.72
C LEU A 288 -3.62 -3.61 10.18
N ARG A 289 -2.90 -4.27 9.26
CA ARG A 289 -2.02 -5.39 9.59
C ARG A 289 -0.93 -5.00 10.58
N LEU A 290 -0.31 -3.84 10.36
CA LEU A 290 0.70 -3.32 11.27
C LEU A 290 0.10 -2.99 12.65
N PHE A 291 -1.07 -2.36 12.68
CA PHE A 291 -1.76 -2.00 13.91
C PHE A 291 -2.18 -3.22 14.73
N ASP A 292 -2.68 -4.28 14.09
CA ASP A 292 -3.02 -5.54 14.77
C ASP A 292 -1.77 -6.22 15.37
N LEU A 293 -0.59 -6.03 14.78
CA LEU A 293 0.66 -6.53 15.36
C LEU A 293 1.19 -5.66 16.49
N GLU A 294 0.95 -4.35 16.42
CA GLU A 294 1.32 -3.40 17.47
C GLU A 294 0.38 -3.49 18.69
N HIS A 295 -0.91 -3.79 18.47
CA HIS A 295 -1.97 -3.60 19.48
C HIS A 295 -3.03 -4.73 19.54
N GLY A 296 -2.93 -5.79 18.74
CA GLY A 296 -3.88 -6.90 18.73
C GLY A 296 -3.58 -7.99 19.76
N ASP A 297 -4.58 -8.84 20.01
CA ASP A 297 -4.44 -10.01 20.89
C ASP A 297 -3.60 -11.08 20.19
N GLY A 298 -2.38 -11.34 20.70
CA GLY A 298 -1.48 -12.34 20.14
C GLY A 298 -0.42 -11.79 19.18
N ALA A 299 0.04 -10.55 19.38
CA ALA A 299 1.21 -10.00 18.70
C ALA A 299 2.41 -10.97 18.74
N VAL A 300 2.63 -11.72 17.66
CA VAL A 300 3.83 -12.54 17.49
C VAL A 300 4.95 -11.60 17.05
N ALA A 301 6.07 -11.61 17.77
CA ALA A 301 7.23 -10.80 17.40
C ALA A 301 7.67 -11.10 15.96
N PRO A 302 7.94 -10.07 15.14
CA PRO A 302 8.32 -10.26 13.74
C PRO A 302 9.63 -11.04 13.65
N VAL A 303 9.74 -11.96 12.68
CA VAL A 303 10.99 -12.66 12.40
C VAL A 303 11.98 -11.68 11.77
N LEU A 304 13.15 -11.51 12.39
CA LEU A 304 14.25 -10.70 11.84
C LEU A 304 14.81 -11.35 10.59
N PHE A 305 14.82 -10.62 9.47
CA PHE A 305 15.46 -11.06 8.23
C PHE A 305 16.72 -10.23 7.95
N GLN A 306 17.85 -10.92 7.77
CA GLN A 306 19.09 -10.34 7.27
C GLN A 306 19.26 -10.78 5.82
N VAL A 307 19.48 -9.82 4.91
CA VAL A 307 19.84 -10.15 3.52
C VAL A 307 21.24 -10.77 3.54
N PRO A 308 21.45 -12.00 3.02
CA PRO A 308 22.77 -12.61 2.99
C PRO A 308 23.77 -11.74 2.20
N ARG A 309 24.99 -11.58 2.74
CA ARG A 309 26.08 -10.87 2.06
C ARG A 309 26.28 -11.46 0.65
N GLY A 310 26.20 -10.61 -0.38
CA GLY A 310 26.37 -11.00 -1.79
C GLY A 310 25.08 -11.10 -2.61
N LEU A 311 23.90 -10.99 -2.00
CA LEU A 311 22.62 -10.84 -2.71
C LEU A 311 22.15 -9.37 -2.81
N GLY A 312 22.75 -8.48 -2.02
CA GLY A 312 22.52 -7.04 -2.08
C GLY A 312 23.28 -6.40 -3.24
N ARG A 313 22.53 -5.71 -4.11
CA ARG A 313 23.00 -4.95 -5.28
C ARG A 313 23.85 -5.77 -6.25
N ARG A 314 23.24 -6.22 -7.35
CA ARG A 314 24.02 -6.52 -8.56
C ARG A 314 24.84 -5.25 -8.91
N PRO A 315 26.14 -5.36 -9.20
CA PRO A 315 26.92 -4.26 -9.76
C PRO A 315 26.46 -4.05 -11.20
N ALA A 316 25.33 -3.38 -11.37
CA ALA A 316 24.95 -2.72 -12.59
C ALA A 316 24.52 -1.32 -12.17
N MET A 317 25.18 -0.31 -12.74
CA MET A 317 24.96 1.14 -12.55
C MET A 317 25.87 1.87 -11.54
N GLU A 318 27.13 1.48 -11.41
CA GLU A 318 28.21 2.46 -11.17
C GLU A 318 28.78 2.92 -12.53
N ALA A 319 27.99 3.72 -13.22
CA ALA A 319 28.47 4.68 -14.19
C ALA A 319 27.59 5.91 -13.96
N PHE A 320 28.19 7.09 -13.85
CA PHE A 320 27.61 8.34 -13.36
C PHE A 320 27.61 8.49 -11.82
N ALA A 321 28.83 8.53 -11.27
CA ALA A 321 29.17 9.45 -10.18
C ALA A 321 29.86 10.68 -10.79
#